data_AF-A0A7V4MPQ0-F1
#
_entry.id   AF-A0A7V4MPQ0-F1
#
_cell.length_a   1.000
_cell.length_b   1.000
_cell.length_c   1.000
_cell.angle_alpha   90.00
_cell.angle_beta   90.00
_cell.angle_gamma   90.00
#
_symmetry.space_group_name_H-M   'P 1'
#
loop_
_entity.id
_entity.type
_entity.pdbx_description
1 polymer ?
#
loop_
_entity_poly.entity_id
_entity_poly.type
_entity_poly.pdbx_seq_one_letter_code
_entity_poly.pdbx_strand_id
1 'polypeptide(L)' 'MARLARMIGMGVLARVLLARFVPSVLRISMLEQAVSRMLDARVAAVVSAYPEIGEDVDKPSDLEAVREILAARHGGPH' A
#
# COMPACT_ATOMS: atom_id res chain seq x y z
N MET A 1 -4.08 -17.06 -5.33
CA MET A 1 -4.28 -15.97 -4.35
C MET A 1 -3.88 -16.33 -2.92
N ALA A 2 -4.40 -17.42 -2.32
CA ALA A 2 -4.14 -17.74 -0.91
C ALA A 2 -2.68 -18.12 -0.54
N ARG A 3 -1.80 -18.41 -1.50
CA ARG A 3 -0.39 -18.76 -1.24
C ARG A 3 0.46 -17.52 -0.95
N LEU A 4 0.28 -16.44 -1.72
CA LEU A 4 0.97 -15.17 -1.53
C LEU A 4 0.52 -14.47 -0.24
N ALA A 5 -0.79 -14.45 0.02
CA ALA A 5 -1.34 -13.87 1.25
C ALA A 5 -0.82 -14.56 2.53
N ARG A 6 -0.48 -15.85 2.45
CA ARG A 6 0.10 -16.59 3.58
C ARG A 6 1.57 -16.28 3.84
N MET A 7 2.32 -15.75 2.86
CA MET A 7 3.75 -15.42 3.03
C MET A 7 3.97 -14.22 3.97
N ILE A 8 3.05 -13.26 3.95
CA ILE A 8 3.07 -12.10 4.85
C ILE A 8 2.65 -12.52 6.28
N GLY A 9 1.89 -13.60 6.39
CA GLY A 9 1.47 -14.24 7.65
C GLY A 9 0.01 -13.95 8.00
N MET A 10 -0.68 -14.98 8.52
CA MET A 10 -2.11 -14.90 8.90
C MET A 10 -2.40 -13.80 9.92
N GLY A 11 -1.46 -13.51 10.82
CA GLY A 11 -1.60 -12.44 11.81
C GLY A 11 -1.64 -11.03 11.19
N VAL A 12 -0.89 -10.79 10.12
CA VAL A 12 -0.94 -9.51 9.39
C VAL A 12 -2.28 -9.39 8.67
N LEU A 13 -2.71 -10.46 8.00
CA LEU A 13 -3.99 -10.47 7.28
C LEU A 13 -5.19 -10.20 8.20
N ALA A 14 -5.25 -10.88 9.35
CA ALA A 14 -6.29 -10.64 10.35
C ALA A 14 -6.30 -9.19 10.85
N ARG A 15 -5.13 -8.59 11.04
CA ARG A 15 -5.00 -7.18 11.44
C ARG A 15 -5.40 -6.21 10.35
N VAL A 16 -5.14 -6.50 9.08
CA VAL A 16 -5.64 -5.69 7.95
C VAL A 16 -7.18 -5.66 7.94
N LEU A 17 -7.81 -6.80 8.19
CA LEU A 17 -9.27 -6.87 8.30
C LEU A 17 -9.78 -6.07 9.51
N LEU A 18 -9.13 -6.19 10.67
CA LEU A 18 -9.48 -5.45 11.88
C LEU A 18 -9.19 -3.95 11.77
N ALA A 19 -8.21 -3.54 10.96
CA ALA A 19 -7.83 -2.14 10.77
C ALA A 19 -8.96 -1.29 10.19
N ARG A 20 -9.90 -1.91 9.48
CA ARG A 20 -11.14 -1.27 9.01
C ARG A 20 -12.00 -0.72 10.16
N PHE A 21 -11.92 -1.35 11.33
CA PHE A 21 -12.67 -0.96 12.53
C PHE A 21 -11.80 -0.21 13.53
N VAL A 22 -10.53 -0.61 13.65
CA VAL A 22 -9.58 -0.02 14.61
C VAL A 22 -8.25 0.25 13.90
N PRO A 23 -8.04 1.44 13.31
CA PRO A 23 -6.85 1.73 12.51
C PRO A 23 -5.52 1.55 13.25
N SER A 24 -5.51 1.71 14.57
CA SER A 24 -4.31 1.62 15.41
C SER A 24 -3.72 0.20 15.53
N VAL A 25 -4.45 -0.83 15.12
CA VAL A 25 -3.97 -2.23 15.15
C VAL A 25 -2.99 -2.56 14.03
N LEU A 26 -2.94 -1.73 12.99
CA LEU A 26 -2.05 -1.89 11.83
C LEU A 26 -1.05 -0.74 11.81
N ARG A 27 0.21 -1.07 12.07
CA ARG A 27 1.33 -0.11 12.09
C ARG A 27 2.30 -0.42 10.95
N ILE A 28 2.88 0.62 10.36
CA ILE A 28 3.89 0.50 9.30
C ILE A 28 5.06 -0.37 9.76
N SER A 29 5.55 -0.17 10.99
CA SER A 29 6.65 -0.96 11.57
C SER A 29 6.35 -2.46 11.64
N MET A 30 5.09 -2.85 11.78
CA MET A 30 4.68 -4.25 11.77
C MET A 30 4.80 -4.85 10.36
N LEU A 31 4.43 -4.08 9.33
CA LEU A 31 4.56 -4.48 7.93
C LEU A 31 6.03 -4.57 7.53
N GLU A 32 6.85 -3.57 7.88
CA GLU A 32 8.30 -3.57 7.64
C GLU A 32 8.96 -4.84 8.21
N GLN A 33 8.63 -5.23 9.44
CA GLN A 33 9.14 -6.46 10.06
C GLN A 33 8.66 -7.72 9.35
N ALA A 34 7.39 -7.78 8.96
CA ALA A 34 6.84 -8.95 8.26
C ALA A 34 7.52 -9.14 6.90
N VAL A 35 7.68 -8.06 6.13
CA VAL A 35 8.32 -8.09 4.82
C VAL A 35 9.83 -8.33 4.95
N SER A 36 10.49 -7.73 5.96
CA SER A 36 11.92 -8.00 6.22
C SER A 36 12.20 -9.47 6.46
N ARG A 37 11.35 -10.15 7.25
CA ARG A 37 11.45 -11.61 7.46
C ARG A 37 11.17 -12.42 6.20
N MET A 38 10.25 -11.97 5.35
CA MET A 38 9.88 -12.66 4.12
C MET A 38 10.98 -12.57 3.06
N LEU A 39 11.66 -11.42 2.97
CA LEU A 39 12.71 -11.15 1.97
C LEU A 39 14.13 -11.43 2.48
N ASP A 40 14.28 -11.80 3.77
CA ASP A 40 15.56 -11.93 4.47
C ASP A 40 16.47 -10.71 4.26
N ALA A 41 15.87 -9.52 4.32
CA ALA A 41 16.51 -8.24 4.01
C ALA A 41 15.99 -7.13 4.91
N ARG A 42 16.75 -6.03 5.02
CA ARG A 42 16.28 -4.84 5.72
C ARG A 42 15.27 -4.10 4.85
N VAL A 43 14.03 -4.00 5.32
CA VAL A 43 12.96 -3.29 4.63
C VAL A 43 12.51 -2.09 5.46
N ALA A 44 12.27 -0.97 4.80
CA ALA A 44 11.70 0.23 5.38
C ALA A 44 10.67 0.84 4.42
N ALA A 45 9.62 1.42 4.97
CA ALA A 45 8.62 2.14 4.21
C ALA A 45 9.07 3.61 4.02
N VAL A 46 8.86 4.12 2.81
CA VAL A 46 9.08 5.54 2.50
C VAL A 46 7.70 6.19 2.37
N VAL A 47 7.38 7.09 3.30
CA VAL A 47 6.15 7.89 3.20
C VAL A 47 6.36 8.99 2.18
N SER A 48 5.66 8.90 1.04
CA SER A 48 5.74 9.88 -0.04
C SER A 48 4.53 10.83 -0.01
N ALA A 49 4.77 12.11 -0.28
CA ALA A 49 3.71 13.09 -0.55
C ALA A 49 3.23 13.07 -2.02
N TYR A 50 3.83 12.21 -2.84
CA TYR A 50 3.57 12.04 -4.27
C TYR A 50 2.95 10.67 -4.51
N PRO A 51 1.62 10.51 -4.38
CA PRO A 51 0.93 9.25 -4.64
C PRO A 51 1.13 8.73 -6.07
N GLU A 52 1.34 9.64 -7.05
CA GLU A 52 1.51 9.31 -8.47
C GLU A 52 2.69 8.38 -8.75
N ILE A 53 3.70 8.33 -7.87
CA ILE A 53 4.86 7.43 -8.05
C ILE A 53 4.52 5.96 -7.78
N GLY A 54 3.40 5.70 -7.11
CA GLY A 54 2.96 4.36 -6.74
C GLY A 54 1.99 3.72 -7.72
N GLU A 55 1.49 4.49 -8.69
CA GLU A 55 0.58 4.00 -9.73
C GLU A 55 1.38 3.43 -10.90
N ASP A 56 1.07 2.19 -11.27
CA ASP A 56 1.65 1.52 -12.41
C ASP A 56 0.67 1.62 -13.58
N VAL A 57 1.07 2.31 -14.66
CA VAL A 57 0.18 2.61 -15.80
C VAL A 57 0.44 1.62 -16.93
N ASP A 58 -0.21 0.46 -16.85
CA ASP A 58 -0.13 -0.59 -17.87
C ASP A 58 -1.34 -0.60 -18.81
N LYS A 59 -2.48 -0.05 -18.36
CA LYS A 59 -3.75 -0.06 -19.09
C LYS A 59 -4.34 1.33 -19.26
N PRO A 60 -5.21 1.52 -20.26
CA PRO A 60 -5.94 2.78 -20.43
C PRO A 60 -6.78 3.19 -19.21
N SER A 61 -7.28 2.24 -18.41
CA SER A 61 -7.99 2.53 -17.15
C SER A 61 -7.10 3.18 -16.10
N ASP A 62 -5.81 2.84 -16.11
CA ASP A 62 -4.86 3.28 -15.08
C ASP A 62 -4.49 4.75 -15.31
N LEU A 63 -4.55 5.20 -16.58
CA LEU A 63 -4.45 6.62 -16.93
C LEU A 63 -5.53 7.47 -16.29
N GLU A 64 -6.74 6.93 -16.13
CA GLU A 64 -7.85 7.66 -15.52
C GLU A 64 -7.60 7.87 -14.02
N ALA A 65 -7.16 6.82 -13.32
CA ALA A 65 -6.76 6.90 -11.91
C ALA A 65 -5.62 7.92 -11.68
N VAL A 66 -4.58 7.89 -12.51
CA VAL A 66 -3.46 8.85 -12.41
C VAL A 66 -3.93 10.28 -12.68
N ARG A 67 -4.83 10.50 -13.65
CA ARG A 67 -5.38 11.83 -13.92
C ARG A 67 -6.15 12.38 -12.72
N GLU A 68 -6.96 11.56 -12.06
CA GLU A 68 -7.68 11.96 -10.84
C GLU A 68 -6.70 12.32 -9.71
N ILE A 69 -5.67 11.51 -9.50
CA ILE A 69 -4.62 11.76 -8.49
C ILE A 69 -3.91 13.09 -8.75
N LEU A 70 -3.53 13.35 -10.01
CA LEU A 70 -2.84 14.59 -10.39
C LEU A 70 -3.76 15.81 -10.29
N ALA A 71 -5.03 15.68 -10.69
CA ALA A 71 -6.02 16.77 -10.58
C ALA A 71 -6.30 17.16 -9.12
N ALA A 72 -6.41 16.16 -8.23
CA ALA A 72 -6.57 16.38 -6.80
C ALA A 72 -5.37 17.11 -6.17
N ARG A 73 -4.14 16.89 -6.69
CA ARG A 73 -2.94 17.60 -6.23
C ARG A 73 -2.85 19.06 -6.71
N HIS A 74 -3.36 19.38 -7.90
CA HIS A 74 -3.21 20.71 -8.51
C HIS A 74 -4.40 21.66 -8.29
N GLY A 75 -5.47 21.23 -7.60
CA GLY A 75 -6.54 22.13 -7.15
C GLY A 75 -7.82 22.17 -8.00
N GLY A 76 -8.18 21.08 -8.69
CA GLY A 76 -9.41 21.02 -9.50
C GLY A 76 -9.23 21.52 -10.95
N PRO A 77 -10.20 21.26 -11.84
CA PRO A 77 -9.95 21.08 -13.26
C PRO A 77 -9.55 22.37 -13.99
N HIS A 78 -8.57 22.24 -14.89
CA HIS A 78 -8.33 23.16 -16.00
C HIS A 78 -9.19 22.75 -17.20
#